data_AF-A0A9X3F3U9-F1
#
_entry.id   AF-A0A9X3F3U9-F1
#
_cell.length_a   1.000
_cell.length_b   1.000
_cell.length_c   1.000
_cell.angle_alpha   90.00
_cell.angle_beta   90.00
_cell.angle_gamma   90.00
#
_symmetry.space_group_name_H-M   'P 1'
#
loop_
_entity.id
_entity.type
_entity.pdbx_description
1 polymer ?
#
loop_
_entity_poly.entity_id
_entity_poly.type
_entity_poly.pdbx_seq_one_letter_code
_entity_poly.pdbx_strand_id
1 'polypeptide(L)'
;MRNPPPGEHHLGRFAGYAAARRIRRVLIACLAVLVVGTMFAWYRWARRGAEPTALRQFELPAGTDTSERPRVLAWSQGKARLGLTREPPGVDTIELPDRTLKLKDGSDMAQFKVVVEDGKTTAIEPVSGEIVELLHPGASPLLKP
;
A
#
# COMPACT_ATOMS: atom_id res chain seq x y z
N MET A 1 27.86 -69.76 23.94
CA MET A 1 26.41 -69.50 24.03
C MET A 1 25.99 -68.79 22.75
N ARG A 2 25.02 -69.35 22.02
CA ARG A 2 24.53 -68.84 20.73
C ARG A 2 23.60 -67.66 21.02
N ASN A 3 23.93 -66.46 20.53
CA ASN A 3 23.01 -65.32 20.67
C ASN A 3 21.71 -65.64 19.91
N PRO A 4 20.53 -65.45 20.54
CA PRO A 4 19.26 -65.64 19.84
C PRO A 4 19.14 -64.60 18.70
N PRO A 5 18.46 -64.94 17.59
CA PRO A 5 18.27 -64.01 16.48
C PRO A 5 17.51 -62.77 16.99
N PRO A 6 17.85 -61.56 16.50
CA PRO A 6 17.16 -60.35 16.92
C PRO A 6 15.70 -60.44 16.51
N GLY A 7 14.83 -60.78 17.47
CA GLY A 7 13.40 -60.85 17.24
C GLY A 7 12.83 -59.46 17.04
N GLU A 8 11.97 -59.28 16.04
CA GLU A 8 11.21 -58.05 15.75
C GLU A 8 10.25 -57.63 16.90
N HIS A 9 10.24 -58.36 18.01
CA HIS A 9 9.34 -58.22 19.15
C HIS A 9 9.62 -57.02 20.06
N HIS A 10 10.65 -56.21 19.80
CA HIS A 10 11.03 -55.08 20.67
C HIS A 10 10.31 -53.76 20.38
N LEU A 11 9.53 -53.64 19.30
CA LEU A 11 8.95 -52.35 18.91
C LEU A 11 7.59 -52.02 19.55
N GLY A 12 7.00 -52.94 20.34
CA GLY A 12 5.86 -52.69 21.23
C GLY A 12 4.72 -51.83 20.66
N ARG A 13 3.93 -51.21 21.55
CA ARG A 13 2.77 -50.36 21.24
C ARG A 13 3.11 -49.10 20.42
N PHE A 14 4.39 -48.84 20.13
CA PHE A 14 4.90 -47.66 19.42
C PHE A 14 5.45 -47.96 18.01
N ALA A 15 5.48 -49.22 17.57
CA ALA A 15 5.94 -49.61 16.23
C ALA A 15 5.18 -48.86 15.12
N GLY A 16 3.84 -48.75 15.26
CA GLY A 16 3.00 -48.00 14.32
C GLY A 16 3.26 -46.49 14.34
N TYR A 17 3.64 -45.93 15.49
CA TYR A 17 3.99 -44.52 15.62
C TYR A 17 5.32 -44.19 14.93
N ALA A 18 6.29 -45.12 14.96
CA ALA A 18 7.56 -44.98 14.26
C ALA A 18 7.43 -45.21 12.74
N ALA A 19 6.64 -46.22 12.32
CA ALA A 19 6.42 -46.55 10.91
C ALA A 19 5.71 -45.42 10.14
N ALA A 20 4.79 -44.68 10.78
CA ALA A 20 4.04 -43.60 10.15
C ALA A 20 4.76 -42.23 10.13
N ARG A 21 6.06 -42.16 10.43
CA ARG A 21 6.80 -40.89 10.56
C ARG A 21 6.78 -40.03 9.29
N ARG A 22 6.86 -40.65 8.10
CA ARG A 22 6.80 -39.94 6.81
C ARG A 22 5.41 -39.37 6.54
N ILE A 23 4.37 -40.17 6.72
CA ILE A 23 2.97 -39.76 6.54
C ILE A 23 2.64 -38.58 7.48
N ARG A 24 3.11 -38.65 8.73
CA ARG A 24 2.88 -37.58 9.70
C ARG A 24 3.53 -36.26 9.30
N ARG A 25 4.76 -36.29 8.76
CA ARG A 25 5.43 -35.08 8.24
C ARG A 25 4.65 -34.44 7.11
N VAL A 26 4.09 -35.25 6.20
CA VAL A 26 3.25 -34.76 5.10
C VAL A 26 1.98 -34.11 5.65
N LEU A 27 1.29 -34.77 6.58
CA LEU A 27 0.08 -34.21 7.21
C LEU A 27 0.37 -32.91 7.97
N ILE A 28 1.48 -32.84 8.71
CA ILE A 28 1.91 -31.63 9.41
C ILE A 28 2.23 -30.52 8.41
N ALA A 29 2.92 -30.82 7.31
CA ALA A 29 3.23 -29.84 6.27
C ALA A 29 1.96 -29.29 5.60
N CYS A 30 1.00 -30.17 5.26
CA CYS A 30 -0.29 -29.76 4.72
C CYS A 30 -1.05 -28.87 5.70
N LEU A 31 -1.09 -29.23 6.98
CA LEU A 31 -1.74 -28.42 8.01
C LEU A 31 -1.05 -27.05 8.16
N ALA A 32 0.28 -27.01 8.17
CA ALA A 32 1.03 -25.77 8.25
C ALA A 32 0.74 -24.84 7.06
N VAL A 33 0.74 -25.37 5.84
CA VAL A 33 0.39 -24.59 4.63
C VAL A 33 -1.04 -24.06 4.71
N LEU A 34 -1.98 -24.88 5.20
CA LEU A 34 -3.38 -24.48 5.31
C LEU A 34 -3.57 -23.39 6.36
N VAL A 35 -2.90 -23.47 7.51
CA VAL A 35 -2.90 -22.44 8.56
C VAL A 35 -2.26 -21.14 8.08
N VAL A 36 -1.08 -21.22 7.47
CA VAL A 36 -0.39 -20.02 6.93
C VAL A 36 -1.22 -19.38 5.82
N GLY A 37 -1.78 -20.19 4.92
CA GLY A 37 -2.65 -19.73 3.84
C GLY A 37 -3.92 -19.05 4.35
N THR A 38 -4.59 -19.63 5.33
CA THR A 38 -5.78 -19.02 5.96
C THR A 38 -5.45 -17.75 6.73
N MET A 39 -4.37 -17.72 7.52
CA MET A 39 -3.91 -16.50 8.18
C MET A 39 -3.59 -15.40 7.18
N PHE A 40 -2.88 -15.72 6.10
CA PHE A 40 -2.53 -14.75 5.06
C PHE A 40 -3.77 -14.24 4.32
N ALA A 41 -4.69 -15.13 3.95
CA ALA A 41 -5.96 -14.76 3.30
C ALA A 41 -6.82 -13.86 4.21
N TRP A 42 -6.94 -14.22 5.50
CA TRP A 42 -7.66 -13.43 6.50
C TRP A 42 -7.01 -12.06 6.70
N TYR A 43 -5.69 -12.01 6.89
CA TYR A 43 -4.95 -10.76 7.03
C TYR A 43 -5.16 -9.83 5.82
N ARG A 44 -5.11 -10.39 4.61
CA ARG A 44 -5.35 -9.63 3.39
C ARG A 44 -6.81 -9.18 3.29
N TRP A 45 -7.78 -10.01 3.68
CA TRP A 45 -9.19 -9.64 3.70
C TRP A 45 -9.49 -8.54 4.73
N ALA A 46 -8.99 -8.68 5.95
CA ALA A 46 -9.14 -7.69 7.02
C ALA A 46 -8.58 -6.31 6.63
N ARG A 47 -7.49 -6.28 5.85
CA ARG A 47 -6.90 -5.04 5.33
C ARG A 47 -7.57 -4.48 4.09
N ARG A 48 -8.44 -5.23 3.39
CA ARG A 48 -9.17 -4.71 2.23
C ARG A 48 -10.33 -3.79 2.62
N GLY A 49 -10.94 -4.01 3.79
CA GLY A 49 -12.09 -3.24 4.27
C GLY A 49 -11.77 -2.23 5.37
N ALA A 50 -10.57 -2.27 5.94
CA ALA A 50 -10.13 -1.23 6.86
C ALA A 50 -9.81 0.03 6.04
N GLU A 51 -10.75 0.97 6.00
CA GLU A 51 -10.38 2.35 5.67
C GLU A 51 -9.22 2.74 6.58
N PRO A 52 -8.13 3.34 6.04
CA PRO A 52 -7.01 3.76 6.84
C PRO A 52 -7.49 4.81 7.86
N THR A 53 -7.81 4.35 9.07
CA THR A 53 -8.19 5.18 10.23
C THR A 53 -7.06 6.12 10.67
N ALA A 54 -5.87 5.95 10.08
CA ALA A 54 -4.65 6.68 10.38
C ALA A 54 -4.59 8.13 9.85
N LEU A 55 -5.63 8.66 9.18
CA LEU A 55 -5.53 9.96 8.49
C LEU A 55 -6.55 11.03 8.90
N ARG A 56 -7.34 10.83 9.95
CA ARG A 56 -8.28 11.86 10.45
C ARG A 56 -7.64 12.89 11.40
N GLN A 57 -6.30 12.91 11.50
CA GLN A 57 -5.58 13.91 12.32
C GLN A 57 -5.74 15.36 11.82
N PHE A 58 -6.31 15.54 10.62
CA PHE A 58 -6.60 16.86 10.03
C PHE A 58 -8.10 17.12 9.88
N GLU A 59 -8.98 16.30 10.47
CA GLU A 59 -10.40 16.64 10.51
C GLU A 59 -10.58 17.90 11.35
N LEU A 60 -11.11 18.94 10.72
CA LEU A 60 -11.46 20.17 11.42
C LEU A 60 -12.67 19.91 12.32
N PRO A 61 -12.78 20.61 13.46
CA PRO A 61 -13.98 20.56 14.29
C PRO A 61 -15.25 20.83 13.47
N ALA A 62 -16.33 20.11 13.78
CA ALA A 62 -17.62 20.32 13.12
C ALA A 62 -18.05 21.80 13.24
N GLY A 63 -18.44 22.40 12.11
CA GLY A 63 -18.81 23.82 12.04
C GLY A 63 -17.67 24.79 11.68
N THR A 64 -16.46 24.28 11.42
CA THR A 64 -15.37 25.10 10.86
C THR A 64 -15.70 25.46 9.41
N ASP A 65 -15.81 26.75 9.11
CA ASP A 65 -15.99 27.22 7.74
C ASP A 65 -14.69 27.06 6.94
N THR A 66 -14.70 26.15 5.98
CA THR A 66 -13.58 25.91 5.06
C THR A 66 -13.82 26.51 3.68
N SER A 67 -15.00 27.11 3.43
CA SER A 67 -15.39 27.58 2.10
C SER A 67 -14.54 28.75 1.61
N GLU A 68 -14.06 29.58 2.52
CA GLU A 68 -13.25 30.77 2.20
C GLU A 68 -11.73 30.51 2.16
N ARG A 69 -11.26 29.34 2.61
CA ARG A 69 -9.81 29.08 2.71
C ARG A 69 -9.26 28.55 1.38
N PRO A 70 -8.26 29.20 0.76
CA PRO A 70 -7.62 28.67 -0.42
C PRO A 70 -6.92 27.34 -0.09
N ARG A 71 -7.30 26.26 -0.78
CA ARG A 71 -6.72 24.91 -0.62
C ARG A 71 -5.59 24.69 -1.61
N VAL A 72 -4.73 25.70 -1.74
CA VAL A 72 -3.61 25.76 -2.66
C VAL A 72 -2.32 25.46 -1.92
N LEU A 73 -1.51 24.55 -2.45
CA LEU A 73 -0.18 24.26 -1.95
C LEU A 73 0.87 24.70 -2.97
N ALA A 74 1.74 25.62 -2.59
CA ALA A 74 2.89 26.01 -3.41
C ALA A 74 4.09 25.12 -3.07
N TRP A 75 4.75 24.56 -4.09
CA TRP A 75 5.96 23.75 -3.94
C TRP A 75 7.03 24.21 -4.93
N SER A 76 8.07 24.86 -4.42
CA SER A 76 9.05 25.57 -5.25
C SER A 76 10.35 24.82 -5.52
N GLN A 77 10.74 23.86 -4.68
CA GLN A 77 12.01 23.14 -4.82
C GLN A 77 12.01 21.78 -4.11
N GLY A 78 12.77 20.84 -4.66
CA GLY A 78 13.06 19.55 -4.04
C GLY A 78 12.11 18.43 -4.46
N LYS A 79 12.23 17.30 -3.77
CA LYS A 79 11.48 16.08 -4.04
C LYS A 79 10.38 15.90 -3.00
N ALA A 80 9.15 15.74 -3.43
CA ALA A 80 8.02 15.51 -2.55
C ALA A 80 7.04 14.49 -3.11
N ARG A 81 6.33 13.82 -2.20
CA ARG A 81 5.13 13.07 -2.53
C ARG A 81 3.94 13.89 -2.09
N LEU A 82 3.15 14.34 -3.06
CA LEU A 82 2.03 15.24 -2.85
C LEU A 82 0.71 14.52 -3.17
N GLY A 83 -0.37 15.05 -2.62
CA GLY A 83 -1.71 14.54 -2.84
C GLY A 83 -2.70 15.68 -3.07
N LEU A 84 -3.66 15.43 -3.95
CA LEU A 84 -4.81 16.28 -4.20
C LEU A 84 -6.09 15.53 -3.79
N THR A 85 -7.06 16.25 -3.24
CA THR A 85 -8.40 15.73 -2.94
C THR A 85 -9.45 16.81 -3.13
N ARG A 86 -10.65 16.43 -3.57
CA ARG A 86 -11.79 17.35 -3.67
C ARG A 86 -12.39 17.66 -2.29
N GLU A 87 -12.20 16.77 -1.32
CA GLU A 87 -12.80 16.86 0.01
C GLU A 87 -12.03 17.85 0.92
N PRO A 88 -12.71 18.87 1.51
CA PRO A 88 -12.09 19.72 2.52
C PRO A 88 -11.68 18.93 3.77
N PRO A 89 -10.57 19.27 4.44
CA PRO A 89 -9.70 20.43 4.22
C PRO A 89 -8.52 20.17 3.28
N GLY A 90 -8.55 19.09 2.50
CA GLY A 90 -7.40 18.72 1.67
C GLY A 90 -7.16 19.64 0.48
N VAL A 91 -5.96 19.51 -0.10
CA VAL A 91 -5.44 20.40 -1.16
C VAL A 91 -6.14 20.10 -2.49
N ASP A 92 -6.65 21.12 -3.17
CA ASP A 92 -7.29 20.98 -4.49
C ASP A 92 -6.39 21.41 -5.65
N THR A 93 -5.39 22.25 -5.37
CA THR A 93 -4.49 22.82 -6.37
C THR A 93 -3.07 22.83 -5.85
N ILE A 94 -2.12 22.38 -6.67
CA ILE A 94 -0.69 22.49 -6.38
C ILE A 94 -0.05 23.44 -7.39
N GLU A 95 0.57 24.50 -6.89
CA GLU A 95 1.33 25.46 -7.69
C GLU A 95 2.81 25.08 -7.68
N LEU A 96 3.33 24.78 -8.87
CA LEU A 96 4.75 24.61 -9.12
C LEU A 96 5.28 25.84 -9.87
N PRO A 97 6.59 26.09 -9.90
CA PRO A 97 7.14 27.27 -10.55
C PRO A 97 6.76 27.40 -12.04
N ASP A 98 6.68 26.28 -12.74
CA ASP A 98 6.49 26.21 -14.19
C ASP A 98 5.11 25.67 -14.61
N ARG A 99 4.26 25.25 -13.67
CA ARG A 99 2.94 24.68 -13.96
C ARG A 99 2.03 24.64 -12.73
N THR A 100 0.74 24.50 -12.97
CA THR A 100 -0.25 24.22 -11.94
C THR A 100 -0.82 22.81 -12.13
N LEU A 101 -0.90 22.04 -11.04
CA LEU A 101 -1.47 20.69 -11.04
C LEU A 101 -2.85 20.69 -10.38
N LYS A 102 -3.81 20.08 -11.06
CA LYS A 102 -5.19 19.89 -10.59
C LYS A 102 -5.65 18.46 -10.78
N LEU A 103 -6.70 18.08 -10.06
CA LEU A 103 -7.38 16.80 -10.29
C LEU A 103 -8.09 16.80 -11.63
N LYS A 104 -8.04 15.65 -12.32
CA LYS A 104 -8.89 15.43 -13.50
C LYS A 104 -10.35 15.36 -13.09
N ASP A 105 -11.24 15.71 -14.01
CA ASP A 105 -12.67 15.52 -13.82
C ASP A 105 -13.03 14.05 -13.65
N GLY A 106 -13.87 13.77 -12.65
CA GLY A 106 -14.23 12.40 -12.24
C GLY A 106 -13.24 11.72 -11.29
N SER A 107 -12.12 12.36 -10.92
CA SER A 107 -11.20 11.85 -9.90
C SER A 107 -11.42 12.53 -8.55
N ASP A 108 -11.62 11.74 -7.49
CA ASP A 108 -11.86 12.23 -6.13
C ASP A 108 -10.56 12.59 -5.40
N MET A 109 -9.51 11.78 -5.63
CA MET A 109 -8.18 11.99 -5.08
C MET A 109 -7.10 11.56 -6.07
N ALA A 110 -5.92 12.17 -5.93
CA ALA A 110 -4.72 11.73 -6.64
C ALA A 110 -3.50 11.88 -5.75
N GLN A 111 -2.51 11.02 -5.96
CA GLN A 111 -1.19 11.13 -5.35
C GLN A 111 -0.13 10.99 -6.43
N PHE A 112 0.94 11.77 -6.30
CA PHE A 112 2.03 11.75 -7.24
C PHE A 112 3.33 12.15 -6.55
N LYS A 113 4.45 11.77 -7.15
CA LYS A 113 5.77 12.28 -6.77
C LYS A 113 6.13 13.40 -7.72
N VAL A 114 6.71 14.47 -7.17
CA VAL A 114 7.20 15.62 -7.93
C VAL A 114 8.65 15.86 -7.59
N VAL A 115 9.43 16.24 -8.61
CA VAL A 115 10.80 16.72 -8.48
C VAL A 115 10.89 18.09 -9.12
N VAL A 116 11.26 19.08 -8.31
CA VAL A 116 11.50 20.46 -8.76
C VAL A 116 12.96 20.81 -8.50
N GLU A 117 13.69 21.15 -9.56
CA GLU A 117 15.11 21.51 -9.50
C GLU A 117 15.31 22.83 -10.26
N ASP A 118 16.04 23.77 -9.65
CA ASP A 118 16.34 25.09 -10.22
C ASP A 118 15.11 25.85 -10.75
N GLY A 119 13.98 25.75 -10.04
CA GLY A 119 12.73 26.41 -10.41
C GLY A 119 12.04 25.80 -11.63
N LYS A 120 12.37 24.56 -12.01
CA LYS A 120 11.70 23.80 -13.07
C LYS A 120 11.26 22.44 -12.57
N THR A 121 10.10 21.99 -13.01
CA THR A 121 9.64 20.63 -12.71
C THR A 121 10.34 19.66 -13.67
N THR A 122 11.14 18.74 -13.13
CA THR A 122 11.91 17.77 -13.93
C THR A 122 11.20 16.43 -14.06
N ALA A 123 10.39 16.04 -13.07
CA ALA A 123 9.64 14.80 -13.09
C ALA A 123 8.32 14.90 -12.32
N ILE A 124 7.27 14.29 -12.88
CA ILE A 124 6.00 14.01 -12.21
C ILE A 124 5.67 12.54 -12.44
N GLU A 125 5.51 11.79 -11.35
CA GLU A 125 5.14 10.37 -11.38
C GLU A 125 3.80 10.17 -10.68
N PRO A 126 2.71 9.93 -11.42
CA PRO A 126 1.43 9.54 -10.83
C PRO A 126 1.56 8.22 -10.05
N VAL A 127 1.07 8.20 -8.81
CA VAL A 127 1.00 7.01 -7.96
C VAL A 127 -0.42 6.45 -7.93
N SER A 128 -1.42 7.32 -7.85
CA SER A 128 -2.84 6.95 -7.86
C SER A 128 -3.69 8.12 -8.33
N GLY A 129 -4.84 7.84 -8.95
CA GLY A 129 -5.72 8.88 -9.48
C GLY A 129 -5.17 9.55 -10.74
N GLU A 130 -5.93 10.50 -11.28
CA GLU A 130 -5.58 11.21 -12.50
C GLU A 130 -5.46 12.71 -12.23
N ILE A 131 -4.38 13.31 -12.75
CA ILE A 131 -4.08 14.73 -12.62
C ILE A 131 -3.95 15.37 -13.99
N VAL A 132 -4.25 16.66 -14.06
CA VAL A 132 -4.10 17.50 -15.25
C VAL A 132 -3.07 18.57 -14.94
N GLU A 133 -2.17 18.80 -15.89
CA GLU A 133 -1.20 19.89 -15.83
C GLU A 133 -1.67 21.09 -16.65
N LEU A 134 -1.69 22.25 -16.00
CA LEU A 134 -1.88 23.55 -16.63
C LEU A 134 -0.51 24.21 -16.73
N LEU A 135 0.07 24.20 -17.94
CA LEU A 135 1.44 24.65 -18.17
C LEU A 135 1.54 26.18 -18.16
N HIS A 136 2.56 26.73 -17.49
CA HIS A 136 2.93 28.12 -17.64
C HIS A 136 3.79 28.31 -18.91
N PRO A 137 3.96 29.55 -19.40
CA PRO A 137 4.77 29.81 -20.60
C PRO A 137 6.18 29.23 -20.48
N GLY A 138 6.58 28.41 -21.46
CA GLY A 138 7.91 27.79 -21.52
C GLY A 138 8.04 26.41 -20.87
N ALA A 139 6.97 25.87 -20.28
CA ALA A 139 6.96 24.51 -19.74
C ALA A 139 6.53 23.47 -20.81
N SER A 140 7.09 22.27 -20.73
CA SER A 140 6.68 21.12 -21.55
C SER A 140 5.83 20.13 -20.75
N PRO A 141 4.85 19.46 -21.39
CA PRO A 141 4.04 18.47 -20.71
C PRO A 141 4.90 17.30 -20.24
N LEU A 142 4.69 16.89 -18.99
CA LEU A 142 5.38 15.74 -18.37
C LEU A 142 4.42 14.57 -18.15
N LEU A 143 3.11 14.81 -18.20
CA LEU A 143 2.10 13.78 -18.11
C LEU A 143 1.84 13.20 -19.50
N LYS A 144 1.70 11.88 -19.57
CA LYS A 144 1.23 11.24 -20.80
C LYS A 144 -0.26 11.55 -21.00
N PRO A 145 -0.72 11.77 -22.25
CA PRO A 145 -2.12 12.00 -22.55
C PRO A 145 -3.01 10.81 -22.17
#